data_AF-A0A2H0Z0F8-F1
#
_entry.id   AF-A0A2H0Z0F8-F1
#
_cell.length_a   1.000
_cell.length_b   1.000
_cell.length_c   1.000
_cell.angle_alpha   90.00
_cell.angle_beta   90.00
_cell.angle_gamma   90.00
#
_symmetry.space_group_name_H-M   'P 1'
#
loop_
_entity.id
_entity.type
_entity.pdbx_description
1 polymer ?
#
loop_
_entity_poly.entity_id
_entity_poly.type
_entity_poly.pdbx_seq_one_letter_code
_entity_poly.pdbx_strand_id
1 'polypeptide(L)' 'MNNTTYVFHVNGMHCKACSLIIEETFKELPYITSAQVSLADHRVTVTGAFIDTPKK' A
#
# COMPACT_ATOMS: atom_id res chain seq x y z
N MET A 1 4.41 4.78 19.02
CA MET A 1 4.33 4.08 17.72
C MET A 1 3.56 4.99 16.77
N ASN A 2 4.25 5.69 15.88
CA ASN A 2 3.69 6.64 14.93
C ASN A 2 3.48 5.92 13.58
N ASN A 3 2.31 5.29 13.44
CA ASN A 3 1.90 4.64 12.20
C ASN A 3 1.35 5.71 11.27
N THR A 4 1.89 5.78 10.05
CA THR A 4 1.45 6.70 9.00
C THR A 4 0.74 5.93 7.91
N THR A 5 -0.38 6.45 7.45
CA THR A 5 -1.16 5.87 6.35
C THR A 5 -0.89 6.64 5.07
N TYR A 6 -0.51 5.93 4.02
CA TYR A 6 -0.34 6.45 2.67
C TYR A 6 -1.34 5.81 1.73
N VAL A 7 -1.88 6.61 0.82
CA VAL A 7 -2.82 6.17 -0.20
C VAL A 7 -2.22 6.47 -1.56
N PHE A 8 -2.02 5.42 -2.36
CA PHE A 8 -1.45 5.49 -3.69
C PHE A 8 -2.52 5.19 -4.74
N HIS A 9 -2.53 5.98 -5.82
CA HIS A 9 -3.33 5.67 -7.00
C HIS A 9 -2.51 4.76 -7.91
N VAL A 10 -3.05 3.58 -8.23
CA VAL A 10 -2.36 2.63 -9.12
C VAL A 10 -3.20 2.47 -10.38
N ASN A 11 -2.70 3.04 -11.48
CA ASN A 11 -3.26 2.84 -12.80
C ASN A 11 -2.80 1.48 -13.35
N GLY A 12 -3.70 0.71 -13.95
CA GLY A 12 -3.37 -0.58 -14.57
C GLY A 12 -3.55 -1.82 -13.69
N MET A 13 -4.14 -1.71 -12.50
CA MET A 13 -4.63 -2.89 -11.75
C MET A 13 -5.86 -3.49 -12.44
N HIS A 14 -5.65 -4.16 -13.57
CA HIS A 14 -6.74 -4.76 -14.37
C HIS A 14 -7.07 -6.20 -13.95
N CYS A 15 -6.32 -6.79 -13.01
CA CYS A 15 -6.54 -8.17 -12.60
C CYS A 15 -6.44 -8.34 -11.09
N LYS A 16 -7.32 -9.18 -10.53
CA LYS A 16 -7.29 -9.60 -9.11
C LYS A 16 -5.96 -10.21 -8.69
N ALA A 17 -5.26 -10.86 -9.62
CA ALA A 17 -3.93 -11.40 -9.36
C ALA A 17 -2.93 -10.27 -9.06
N CYS A 18 -2.97 -9.16 -9.80
CA CYS A 18 -2.08 -8.03 -9.59
C CYS A 18 -2.31 -7.38 -8.21
N SER A 19 -3.57 -7.24 -7.78
CA SER A 19 -3.86 -6.68 -6.45
C SER A 19 -3.35 -7.57 -5.31
N LEU A 20 -3.45 -8.90 -5.46
CA LEU A 20 -2.95 -9.85 -4.47
C LEU A 20 -1.42 -9.77 -4.34
N ILE A 21 -0.71 -9.81 -5.47
CA ILE A 21 0.76 -9.72 -5.48
C ILE A 21 1.23 -8.41 -4.83
N ILE A 22 0.58 -7.29 -5.16
CA ILE A 22 0.90 -5.98 -4.58
C ILE A 22 0.71 -6.01 -3.06
N GLU A 23 -0.42 -6.52 -2.58
CA GLU A 23 -0.72 -6.58 -1.15
C GLU A 23 0.26 -7.49 -0.39
N GLU A 24 0.61 -8.65 -0.94
CA GLU A 24 1.60 -9.55 -0.37
C GLU A 24 2.99 -8.90 -0.33
N THR A 25 3.42 -8.29 -1.43
CA THR A 25 4.72 -7.60 -1.51
C THR A 25 4.83 -6.51 -0.44
N PHE A 26 3.75 -5.74 -0.19
CA PHE A 26 3.75 -4.74 0.87
C PHE A 26 3.75 -5.37 2.27
N LYS A 27 3.06 -6.49 2.49
CA LYS A 27 3.08 -7.22 3.78
C LYS A 27 4.45 -7.80 4.11
N GLU A 28 5.26 -8.13 3.10
CA GLU A 28 6.63 -8.60 3.29
C GLU A 28 7.61 -7.50 3.75
N LEU A 29 7.23 -6.22 3.63
CA LEU A 29 8.11 -5.12 4.02
C LEU A 29 8.11 -4.89 5.54
N PRO A 30 9.30 -4.82 6.17
CA PRO A 30 9.44 -4.80 7.63
C PRO A 30 8.89 -3.53 8.32
N TYR A 31 8.57 -2.49 7.55
CA TYR A 31 8.03 -1.22 8.06
C TYR A 31 6.52 -1.09 7.88
N ILE A 32 5.88 -2.06 7.22
CA ILE A 32 4.45 -2.03 6.90
C ILE A 32 3.69 -2.87 7.91
N THR A 33 2.69 -2.25 8.54
CA THR A 33 1.80 -2.91 9.50
C THR A 33 0.54 -3.44 8.81
N SER A 34 0.07 -2.75 7.76
CA SER A 34 -1.09 -3.15 7.00
C SER A 34 -1.01 -2.63 5.57
N ALA A 35 -1.45 -3.43 4.62
CA ALA A 35 -1.61 -3.07 3.23
C ALA A 35 -2.97 -3.58 2.75
N GLN A 36 -3.72 -2.71 2.07
CA GLN A 36 -5.00 -3.03 1.46
C GLN A 36 -5.07 -2.47 0.05
N VAL A 37 -5.51 -3.32 -0.88
CA VAL A 37 -5.70 -2.93 -2.29
C VAL A 37 -7.19 -2.87 -2.62
N SER A 38 -7.64 -1.70 -3.08
CA SER A 38 -9.00 -1.45 -3.54
C SER A 38 -9.03 -1.37 -5.06
N LEU A 39 -9.38 -2.48 -5.72
CA LEU A 39 -9.59 -2.51 -7.18
C LEU A 39 -10.72 -1.59 -7.63
N ALA A 40 -11.80 -1.51 -6.85
CA ALA A 40 -12.96 -0.67 -7.18
C ALA A 40 -12.59 0.82 -7.27
N ASP A 41 -11.63 1.27 -6.47
CA ASP A 41 -11.21 2.66 -6.37
C ASP A 41 -9.86 2.92 -7.08
N HIS A 42 -9.20 1.86 -7.58
CA HIS A 42 -7.83 1.88 -8.10
C HIS A 42 -6.82 2.49 -7.10
N ARG A 43 -7.00 2.17 -5.82
CA ARG A 43 -6.17 2.69 -4.72
C ARG A 43 -5.51 1.59 -3.92
N VAL A 44 -4.32 1.89 -3.41
CA VAL A 44 -3.59 1.05 -2.48
C VAL A 44 -3.34 1.86 -1.21
N THR A 45 -3.83 1.37 -0.09
CA THR A 45 -3.68 1.99 1.22
C THR A 45 -2.67 1.17 2.03
N VAL A 46 -1.57 1.80 2.42
CA VAL A 46 -0.54 1.18 3.26
C VAL A 46 -0.37 1.96 4.55
N THR A 47 -0.29 1.24 5.65
CA THR A 47 -0.11 1.78 6.99
C THR A 47 1.15 1.18 7.58
N GLY A 48 2.09 2.03 7.99
CA GLY A 48 3.39 1.58 8.45
C GLY A 48 4.15 2.63 9.25
N ALA A 49 5.23 2.21 9.87
CA ALA A 49 6.15 3.09 10.58
C ALA A 49 7.25 3.55 9.60
N PHE A 50 6.88 4.47 8.71
CA PHE A 50 7.80 5.08 7.77
C PHE A 50 8.51 6.25 8.47
N ILE A 51 9.72 5.99 8.93
CA ILE A 51 10.59 7.01 9.51
C ILE A 51 11.25 7.69 8.31
N ASP A 52 10.83 8.92 8.02
CA ASP A 52 11.36 9.78 6.95
C ASP A 52 10.84 9.47 5.52
N THR A 53 9.92 10.30 5.03
CA THR A 53 9.89 10.69 3.61
C THR A 53 9.22 12.07 3.46
N PRO A 54 9.76 12.94 2.61
CA PRO A 54 9.34 14.34 2.50
C PRO A 54 7.93 14.45 1.94
N LYS A 55 7.07 15.20 2.65
CA LYS A 55 5.84 15.76 2.07
C LYS A 55 6.25 16.63 0.88
N LYS A 56 5.90 16.21 -0.34
CA LYS A 56 5.89 17.11 -1.49
C LYS A 56 4.63 17.97 -1.45
#